data_AF-A0AA42ZCJ6-F1
#
_entry.id   AF-A0AA42ZCJ6-F1
#
_cell.length_a   1.000
_cell.length_b   1.000
_cell.length_c   1.000
_cell.angle_alpha   90.00
_cell.angle_beta   90.00
_cell.angle_gamma   90.00
#
_symmetry.space_group_name_H-M   'P 1'
#
loop_
_entity.id
_entity.type
_entity.pdbx_description
1 polymer ?
#
loop_
_entity_poly.entity_id
_entity_poly.type
_entity_poly.pdbx_seq_one_letter_code
_entity_poly.pdbx_strand_id
1 'polypeptide(L)'
;MRNIHKRRFKTTALVLAFLVLFQGCVVYHKTPTTLEQARQEHIKTKITNTDNETAKYKYITYEEGTFYGVKKESGELVKYPLNEEDIVKIITKNKTASTWVTVTVIAVPIIALGIAMIAVANSDFGGGGWVF
;
A
#
# COMPACT_ATOMS: atom_id res chain seq x y z
N MET A 1 -10.84 -38.36 13.86
CA MET A 1 -11.12 -37.60 12.62
C MET A 1 -11.46 -36.11 12.80
N ARG A 2 -12.05 -35.68 13.93
CA ARG A 2 -12.53 -34.29 14.19
C ARG A 2 -11.44 -33.19 14.20
N ASN A 3 -10.18 -33.53 14.49
CA ASN A 3 -9.10 -32.56 14.62
C ASN A 3 -8.50 -32.09 13.28
N ILE A 4 -8.65 -32.89 12.22
CA ILE A 4 -8.04 -32.59 10.91
C ILE A 4 -8.74 -31.40 10.24
N HIS A 5 -10.08 -31.32 10.34
CA HIS A 5 -10.86 -30.20 9.78
C HIS A 5 -10.60 -28.88 10.52
N LYS A 6 -10.53 -28.91 11.85
CA LYS A 6 -10.15 -27.72 12.66
C LYS A 6 -8.73 -27.25 12.36
N ARG A 7 -7.79 -28.17 12.13
CA ARG A 7 -6.40 -27.85 11.79
C ARG A 7 -6.29 -27.22 10.41
N ARG A 8 -6.97 -27.80 9.40
CA ARG A 8 -7.05 -27.25 8.03
C ARG A 8 -7.68 -25.85 8.05
N PHE A 9 -8.78 -25.66 8.78
CA PHE A 9 -9.45 -24.36 8.91
C PHE A 9 -8.55 -23.30 9.57
N LYS A 10 -7.85 -23.65 10.66
CA LYS A 10 -6.86 -22.75 11.29
C LYS A 10 -5.72 -22.38 10.35
N THR A 11 -5.15 -23.35 9.63
CA THR A 11 -4.07 -23.08 8.66
C THR A 11 -4.56 -22.21 7.52
N THR A 12 -5.74 -22.48 6.96
CA THR A 12 -6.33 -21.66 5.90
C THR A 12 -6.60 -20.23 6.39
N ALA A 13 -7.16 -20.06 7.58
CA ALA A 13 -7.38 -18.74 8.17
C ALA A 13 -6.08 -17.97 8.39
N LEU A 14 -5.01 -18.65 8.81
CA LEU A 14 -3.69 -18.05 9.02
C LEU A 14 -3.06 -17.62 7.68
N VAL A 15 -3.12 -18.48 6.65
CA VAL A 15 -2.63 -18.13 5.30
C VAL A 15 -3.42 -16.96 4.72
N LEU A 16 -4.74 -16.94 4.91
CA LEU A 16 -5.59 -15.85 4.42
C LEU A 16 -5.27 -14.53 5.15
N ALA A 17 -5.10 -14.57 6.47
CA ALA A 17 -4.70 -13.40 7.26
C ALA A 17 -3.32 -12.88 6.80
N PHE A 18 -2.37 -13.76 6.52
CA PHE A 18 -1.05 -13.39 6.03
C PHE A 18 -1.10 -12.76 4.63
N LEU A 19 -1.96 -13.27 3.74
CA LEU A 19 -2.19 -12.68 2.41
C LEU A 19 -2.76 -11.26 2.49
N VAL A 20 -3.58 -10.95 3.49
CA VAL A 20 -4.10 -9.59 3.71
C VAL A 20 -2.98 -8.61 4.10
N LEU A 21 -1.93 -9.08 4.78
CA LEU A 21 -0.77 -8.25 5.15
C LEU A 21 0.13 -7.87 3.96
N PHE A 22 0.05 -8.60 2.85
CA PHE A 22 0.75 -8.27 1.60
C PHE A 22 0.06 -7.16 0.79
N GLN A 23 -1.11 -6.67 1.24
CA GLN A 23 -1.76 -5.50 0.66
C GLN A 23 -0.95 -4.25 1.07
N GLY A 24 0.01 -3.84 0.24
CA GLY A 24 0.93 -2.76 0.57
C GLY A 24 0.23 -1.46 1.00
N CYS A 25 0.61 -0.92 2.16
CA CYS A 25 0.09 0.35 2.64
C CYS A 25 0.64 1.50 1.78
N VAL A 26 -0.27 2.35 1.29
CA VAL A 26 0.07 3.55 0.51
C VAL A 26 -0.40 4.78 1.26
N VAL A 27 0.55 5.57 1.74
CA VAL A 27 0.32 6.84 2.44
C VAL A 27 0.49 7.98 1.45
N TYR A 28 -0.54 8.81 1.36
CA TYR A 28 -0.54 10.01 0.53
C TYR A 28 -0.10 11.23 1.34
N HIS A 29 0.53 12.21 0.68
CA HIS A 29 0.84 13.48 1.33
C HIS A 29 -0.47 14.19 1.75
N LYS A 30 -0.45 14.85 2.93
CA LYS A 30 -1.61 15.64 3.40
C LYS A 30 -1.76 16.96 2.66
N THR A 31 -0.64 17.50 2.16
CA THR A 31 -0.59 18.75 1.40
C THR A 31 -0.82 18.49 -0.08
N PRO A 32 -1.68 19.26 -0.75
CA PRO A 32 -1.75 19.22 -2.20
C PRO A 32 -0.42 19.71 -2.80
N THR A 33 0.09 19.00 -3.79
CA THR A 33 1.37 19.27 -4.49
C THR A 33 1.09 19.84 -5.88
N THR A 34 1.99 20.64 -6.45
CA THR A 34 1.81 21.15 -7.82
C THR A 34 2.08 20.07 -8.88
N LEU A 35 1.56 20.26 -10.10
CA LEU A 35 1.85 19.39 -11.25
C LEU A 35 3.35 19.22 -11.49
N GLU A 36 4.11 20.30 -11.31
CA GLU A 36 5.56 20.30 -11.53
C GLU A 36 6.30 19.44 -10.49
N GLN A 37 5.90 19.50 -9.22
CA GLN A 37 6.46 18.62 -8.19
C GLN A 37 6.08 17.15 -8.45
N ALA A 38 4.83 16.89 -8.82
CA ALA A 38 4.37 15.54 -9.16
C ALA A 38 5.09 14.94 -10.38
N ARG A 39 5.49 15.78 -11.36
CA ARG A 39 6.34 15.41 -12.49
C ARG A 39 7.72 14.97 -12.03
N GLN A 40 8.40 15.78 -11.21
CA GLN A 40 9.77 15.51 -10.76
C GLN A 40 9.87 14.23 -9.94
N GLU A 41 8.87 13.96 -9.10
CA GLU A 41 8.91 12.80 -8.22
C GLU A 41 8.60 11.47 -8.94
N HIS A 42 7.95 11.53 -10.11
CA HIS A 42 7.55 10.37 -10.92
C HIS A 42 6.86 9.28 -10.07
N ILE A 43 5.90 9.72 -9.25
CA ILE A 43 5.20 8.87 -8.30
C ILE A 43 3.70 8.82 -8.55
N LYS A 44 3.07 7.79 -7.97
CA LYS A 44 1.62 7.61 -8.04
C LYS A 44 0.94 8.86 -7.52
N THR A 45 0.10 9.46 -8.37
CA THR A 45 -0.53 10.74 -8.09
C THR A 45 -2.03 10.60 -8.24
N LYS A 46 -2.76 11.14 -7.27
CA LYS A 46 -4.22 11.20 -7.27
C LYS A 46 -4.62 12.62 -7.62
N ILE A 47 -5.42 12.77 -8.67
CA ILE A 47 -5.89 14.07 -9.15
C ILE A 47 -7.41 14.11 -8.94
N THR A 48 -7.89 15.21 -8.40
CA THR A 48 -9.31 15.49 -8.17
C THR A 48 -9.73 16.62 -9.09
N ASN A 49 -10.72 16.35 -9.94
CA ASN A 49 -11.32 17.34 -10.82
C ASN A 49 -12.32 18.22 -10.03
N THR A 50 -12.70 19.36 -10.58
CA THR A 50 -13.78 20.26 -10.13
C THR A 50 -15.10 19.54 -9.89
N ASP A 51 -15.37 18.48 -10.65
CA ASP A 51 -16.53 17.59 -10.48
C ASP A 51 -16.43 16.65 -9.25
N ASN A 52 -15.40 16.81 -8.40
CA ASN A 52 -15.03 15.88 -7.32
C ASN A 52 -14.67 14.46 -7.78
N GLU A 53 -14.58 14.22 -9.09
CA GLU A 53 -14.11 12.95 -9.62
C GLU A 53 -12.61 12.78 -9.32
N THR A 54 -12.24 11.60 -8.83
CA THR A 54 -10.85 11.31 -8.45
C THR A 54 -10.22 10.23 -9.31
N ALA A 55 -9.26 10.64 -10.14
CA ALA A 55 -8.46 9.76 -10.97
C ALA A 55 -7.11 9.44 -10.32
N LYS A 56 -6.65 8.20 -10.48
CA LYS A 56 -5.34 7.74 -10.00
C LYS A 56 -4.43 7.48 -11.19
N TYR A 57 -3.32 8.20 -11.24
CA TYR A 57 -2.29 8.07 -12.27
C TYR A 57 -1.03 7.44 -11.69
N LYS A 58 -0.28 6.73 -12.55
CA LYS A 58 0.97 6.09 -12.17
C LYS A 58 2.08 7.12 -11.98
N TYR A 59 2.10 8.13 -12.84
CA TYR A 59 2.97 9.30 -12.80
C TYR A 59 2.41 10.38 -13.72
N ILE A 60 2.95 11.60 -13.61
CA ILE A 60 2.63 12.72 -14.49
C ILE A 60 3.86 12.99 -15.38
N THR A 61 3.64 13.29 -16.65
CA THR A 61 4.67 13.75 -17.59
C THR A 61 4.26 15.09 -18.19
N TYR A 62 5.22 15.86 -18.69
CA TYR A 62 4.97 17.12 -19.39
C TYR A 62 5.61 17.02 -20.76
N GLU A 63 4.78 17.10 -21.80
CA GLU A 63 5.20 17.01 -23.19
C GLU A 63 4.48 18.12 -23.97
N GLU A 64 5.22 18.82 -24.85
CA GLU A 64 4.66 19.80 -25.79
C GLU A 64 3.76 20.88 -25.16
N GLY A 65 4.10 21.38 -23.98
CA GLY A 65 3.32 22.45 -23.35
C GLY A 65 2.13 21.97 -22.50
N THR A 66 1.87 20.66 -22.44
CA THR A 66 0.70 20.09 -21.75
C THR A 66 1.11 19.02 -20.74
N PHE A 67 0.45 18.99 -19.59
CA PHE A 67 0.62 17.92 -18.60
C PHE A 67 -0.20 16.69 -18.98
N TYR A 68 0.38 15.51 -18.83
CA TYR A 68 -0.28 14.23 -19.09
C TYR A 68 -0.22 13.31 -17.87
N GLY A 69 -1.37 12.77 -17.47
CA GLY A 69 -1.47 11.71 -16.48
C GLY A 69 -1.31 10.35 -17.16
N VAL A 70 -0.29 9.58 -16.78
CA VAL A 70 -0.07 8.26 -17.38
C VAL A 70 -0.71 7.18 -16.52
N LYS A 71 -1.60 6.38 -17.11
CA LYS A 71 -2.25 5.23 -16.49
C LYS A 71 -1.92 3.97 -17.28
N LYS A 72 -1.85 2.83 -16.59
CA LYS A 72 -1.69 1.53 -17.26
C LYS A 72 -3.07 0.93 -17.47
N GLU A 73 -3.49 0.79 -18.73
CA GLU A 73 -4.74 0.15 -19.11
C GLU A 73 -4.44 -1.00 -20.07
N SER A 74 -4.98 -2.18 -19.77
CA SER A 74 -4.79 -3.41 -20.58
C SER A 74 -3.33 -3.79 -20.89
N GLY A 75 -2.38 -3.38 -20.05
CA GLY A 75 -0.94 -3.65 -20.27
C GLY A 75 -0.18 -2.49 -20.88
N GLU A 76 -0.87 -1.53 -21.49
CA GLU A 76 -0.31 -0.41 -22.21
C GLU A 76 -0.33 0.87 -21.38
N LEU A 77 0.61 1.78 -21.63
CA LEU A 77 0.69 3.08 -20.97
C LEU A 77 -0.11 4.10 -21.77
N VAL A 78 -1.30 4.42 -21.30
CA VAL A 78 -2.18 5.41 -21.91
C VAL A 78 -1.94 6.76 -21.23
N LYS A 79 -1.70 7.79 -22.05
CA LYS A 79 -1.52 9.18 -21.60
C LYS A 79 -2.86 9.90 -21.69
N TYR A 80 -3.25 10.58 -20.61
CA TYR A 80 -4.45 11.40 -20.56
C TYR A 80 -4.04 12.86 -20.40
N PRO A 81 -4.41 13.78 -21.30
CA PRO A 81 -4.14 15.20 -21.13
C PRO A 81 -4.84 15.70 -19.86
N LEU A 82 -4.12 16.51 -19.08
CA LEU A 82 -4.58 17.12 -17.84
C LEU A 82 -4.71 18.62 -18.08
N ASN A 83 -5.94 19.13 -18.07
CA ASN A 83 -6.19 20.57 -18.05
C ASN A 83 -5.96 21.09 -16.64
N GLU A 84 -5.08 22.09 -16.49
CA GLU A 84 -4.77 22.67 -15.18
C GLU A 84 -5.97 23.40 -14.55
N GLU A 85 -6.84 23.94 -15.39
CA GLU A 85 -8.02 24.73 -15.00
C GLU A 85 -9.09 23.89 -14.31
N ASP A 86 -9.14 22.59 -14.62
CA ASP A 86 -10.13 21.65 -14.09
C ASP A 86 -9.62 20.92 -12.84
N ILE A 87 -8.39 21.18 -12.37
CA ILE A 87 -7.78 20.42 -11.28
C ILE A 87 -7.88 21.16 -9.96
N VAL A 88 -8.76 20.66 -9.08
CA VAL A 88 -8.93 21.18 -7.72
C VAL A 88 -7.83 20.71 -6.78
N LYS A 89 -7.37 19.45 -6.91
CA LYS A 89 -6.44 18.88 -5.94
C LYS A 89 -5.57 17.80 -6.53
N ILE A 90 -4.25 17.93 -6.32
CA ILE A 90 -3.25 16.94 -6.70
C ILE A 90 -2.58 16.44 -5.43
N ILE A 91 -2.60 15.13 -5.23
CA ILE A 91 -1.99 14.49 -4.07
C ILE A 91 -1.04 13.41 -4.54
N THR A 92 0.25 13.59 -4.28
CA THR A 92 1.27 12.58 -4.57
C THR A 92 1.40 11.55 -3.44
N LYS A 93 1.81 10.32 -3.78
CA LYS A 93 2.11 9.26 -2.80
C LYS A 93 3.42 9.61 -2.06
N ASN A 94 3.42 9.62 -0.74
CA ASN A 94 4.68 9.71 -0.01
C ASN A 94 5.40 8.34 -0.03
N LYS A 95 6.45 8.20 -0.85
CA LYS A 95 7.25 6.96 -0.91
C LYS A 95 7.85 6.62 0.45
N THR A 96 8.49 7.57 1.11
CA THR A 96 9.21 7.37 2.38
C THR A 96 8.25 7.01 3.51
N ALA A 97 7.16 7.77 3.68
CA ALA A 97 6.17 7.48 4.72
C ALA A 97 5.41 6.17 4.45
N SER A 98 5.10 5.85 3.18
CA SER A 98 4.46 4.56 2.84
C SER A 98 5.35 3.37 3.19
N THR A 99 6.64 3.45 2.86
CA THR A 99 7.60 2.39 3.17
C THR A 99 7.80 2.26 4.68
N TRP A 100 7.98 3.37 5.39
CA TRP A 100 8.16 3.35 6.83
C TRP A 100 6.94 2.77 7.55
N VAL A 101 5.72 3.22 7.22
CA VAL A 101 4.48 2.67 7.81
C VAL A 101 4.35 1.16 7.55
N THR A 102 4.65 0.70 6.34
CA THR A 102 4.62 -0.74 6.03
C THR A 102 5.63 -1.51 6.89
N VAL A 103 6.84 -0.98 7.07
CA VAL A 103 7.87 -1.63 7.90
C VAL A 103 7.48 -1.61 9.38
N THR A 104 7.08 -0.47 9.94
CA THR A 104 6.80 -0.35 11.38
C THR A 104 5.52 -1.07 11.80
N VAL A 105 4.46 -1.01 10.98
CA VAL A 105 3.14 -1.56 11.34
C VAL A 105 3.02 -3.04 10.99
N ILE A 106 3.73 -3.51 9.96
CA ILE A 106 3.58 -4.89 9.46
C ILE A 106 4.86 -5.70 9.73
N ALA A 107 6.03 -5.24 9.26
CA ALA A 107 7.24 -6.06 9.33
C ALA A 107 7.75 -6.27 10.77
N VAL A 108 7.80 -5.21 11.59
CA VAL A 108 8.27 -5.28 12.99
C VAL A 108 7.45 -6.27 13.84
N PRO A 109 6.11 -6.21 13.89
CA PRO A 109 5.32 -7.16 14.69
C PRO A 109 5.40 -8.60 14.15
N ILE A 110 5.51 -8.81 12.83
CA ILE A 110 5.71 -10.16 12.27
C ILE A 110 7.05 -10.75 12.75
N ILE A 111 8.13 -9.95 12.73
CA ILE A 111 9.44 -10.40 13.19
C ILE A 111 9.40 -10.69 14.71
N ALA A 112 8.78 -9.80 15.50
CA ALA A 112 8.63 -10.00 16.94
C ALA A 112 7.82 -11.26 17.27
N LEU A 113 6.71 -11.50 16.57
CA LEU A 113 5.90 -12.72 16.72
C LEU A 113 6.65 -13.97 16.25
N GLY A 114 7.44 -13.87 15.17
CA GLY A 114 8.28 -14.97 14.69
C GLY A 114 9.35 -15.35 15.72
N ILE A 115 10.05 -14.37 16.29
CA ILE A 115 11.03 -14.58 17.35
C ILE A 115 10.36 -15.12 18.61
N ALA A 116 9.20 -14.58 19.01
CA ALA A 116 8.44 -15.09 20.15
C ALA A 116 7.97 -16.53 19.94
N MET A 117 7.51 -16.90 18.74
CA MET A 117 7.14 -18.28 18.42
C MET A 117 8.34 -19.23 18.43
N ILE A 118 9.51 -18.80 17.94
CA ILE A 118 10.75 -19.58 18.00
C ILE A 118 11.19 -19.72 19.47
N ALA A 119 11.16 -18.63 20.25
CA ALA A 119 11.51 -18.64 21.66
C ALA A 119 10.57 -19.56 22.46
N VAL A 120 9.26 -19.52 22.21
CA VAL A 120 8.27 -20.41 22.84
C VAL A 120 8.47 -21.88 22.42
N ALA A 121 8.79 -22.13 21.13
CA ALA A 121 9.10 -23.48 20.67
C ALA A 121 10.37 -24.05 21.30
N ASN A 122 11.32 -23.19 21.69
CA ASN A 122 12.52 -23.58 22.42
C ASN A 122 12.32 -23.58 23.94
N SER A 123 11.40 -22.77 24.46
CA SER A 123 11.22 -22.62 25.90
C SER A 123 10.32 -23.67 26.49
N ASP A 124 9.45 -24.36 25.74
CA ASP A 124 8.63 -25.42 26.32
C ASP A 124 8.34 -26.64 25.41
N PHE A 125 9.24 -27.60 25.53
CA PHE A 125 8.89 -28.96 25.97
C PHE A 125 8.55 -28.98 27.50
N GLY A 126 7.81 -27.98 28.04
CA GLY A 126 7.48 -27.97 29.48
C GLY A 126 6.80 -26.77 30.15
N GLY A 127 5.72 -26.15 29.67
CA GLY A 127 5.12 -25.07 30.48
C GLY A 127 4.01 -24.23 29.84
N GLY A 128 2.77 -24.42 30.29
CA GLY A 128 1.65 -23.56 29.90
C GLY A 128 1.71 -22.18 30.58
N GLY A 129 1.28 -21.14 29.86
CA GLY A 129 1.04 -19.80 30.43
C GLY A 129 0.21 -18.94 29.47
N TRP A 130 -0.97 -18.54 29.92
CA TRP A 130 -2.01 -17.83 29.18
C TRP A 130 -1.63 -16.38 28.86
N VAL A 131 -2.03 -15.88 27.68
CA VAL A 131 -2.06 -14.44 27.36
C VAL A 131 -3.45 -14.10 26.82
N PHE A 132 -4.25 -13.46 27.66
CA PHE A 132 -5.26 -12.48 27.27
C PHE A 132 -4.73 -11.10 27.66
#